data_AF-A0A084WKJ5-F1
#
_entry.id   AF-A0A084WKJ5-F1
#
_cell.length_a   1.000
_cell.length_b   1.000
_cell.length_c   1.000
_cell.angle_alpha   90.00
_cell.angle_beta   90.00
_cell.angle_gamma   90.00
#
_symmetry.space_group_name_H-M   'P 1'
#
loop_
_entity.id
_entity.type
_entity.pdbx_description
1 polymer ?
#
loop_
_entity_poly.entity_id
_entity_poly.type
_entity_poly.pdbx_seq_one_letter_code
_entity_poly.pdbx_strand_id
1 'polypeptide(L)'
;MAEELANDYSGYFKASNLDQELKPITVGIDRMMLRLEEFENLLELVKAESALALNQNIPQMLALQPELNALCDRIDKLEQFVGLVGRNLDAVEKQVQVAEEELDIPDKTINVLLKSLNIFGKPKQTEKLTNRNANGVYEPVPVFKTEQFFRPNGPEKIDKVSKEETPSCEDCDTGTPEI
;
A
#
# COMPACT_ATOMS: atom_id res chain seq x y z
N MET A 1 7.35 -22.89 -90.30
CA MET A 1 6.91 -23.76 -89.19
C MET A 1 7.56 -23.35 -87.86
N ALA A 2 8.90 -23.42 -87.69
CA ALA A 2 9.54 -22.97 -86.44
C ALA A 2 9.41 -21.45 -86.19
N GLU A 3 9.56 -20.62 -87.23
CA GLU A 3 9.39 -19.17 -87.12
C GLU A 3 7.95 -18.76 -86.81
N GLU A 4 6.98 -19.41 -87.45
CA GLU A 4 5.55 -19.18 -87.22
C GLU A 4 5.15 -19.54 -85.78
N LEU A 5 5.60 -20.70 -85.30
CA LEU A 5 5.40 -21.11 -83.91
C LEU A 5 6.07 -20.15 -82.92
N ALA A 6 7.30 -19.69 -83.20
CA ALA A 6 7.97 -18.69 -82.38
C ALA A 6 7.24 -17.35 -82.39
N ASN A 7 6.66 -16.96 -83.52
CA ASN A 7 5.90 -15.72 -83.66
C ASN A 7 4.60 -15.78 -82.86
N ASP A 8 3.84 -16.88 -82.96
CA ASP A 8 2.62 -17.14 -82.19
C ASP A 8 2.90 -17.13 -80.69
N TYR A 9 3.97 -17.83 -80.26
CA TYR A 9 4.37 -17.88 -78.85
C TYR A 9 4.83 -16.51 -78.33
N SER A 10 5.56 -15.74 -79.15
CA SER A 10 5.93 -14.35 -78.79
C SER A 10 4.71 -13.42 -78.73
N GLY A 11 3.68 -13.70 -79.53
CA GLY A 11 2.40 -13.02 -79.54
C GLY A 11 1.67 -13.16 -78.21
N TYR A 12 1.72 -14.34 -77.57
CA TYR A 12 1.17 -14.54 -76.24
C TYR A 12 1.79 -13.61 -75.20
N PHE A 13 3.12 -13.49 -75.14
CA PHE A 13 3.79 -12.59 -74.18
C PHE A 13 3.51 -11.11 -74.45
N LYS A 14 3.32 -10.72 -75.72
CA LYS A 14 2.91 -9.36 -76.09
C LYS A 14 1.45 -9.08 -75.77
N ALA A 15 0.57 -10.07 -75.94
CA ALA A 15 -0.88 -9.95 -75.72
C ALA A 15 -1.26 -10.04 -74.24
N SER A 16 -0.53 -10.84 -73.45
CA SER A 16 -0.80 -11.03 -72.02
C SER A 16 -0.29 -9.88 -71.14
N ASN A 17 0.31 -8.85 -71.73
CA ASN A 17 0.90 -7.67 -71.06
C ASN A 17 1.47 -8.02 -69.67
N LEU A 18 2.43 -8.95 -69.66
CA LEU A 18 2.94 -9.56 -68.43
C LEU A 18 3.43 -8.53 -67.41
N ASP A 19 3.98 -7.41 -67.88
CA ASP A 19 4.38 -6.28 -67.04
C ASP A 19 3.21 -5.69 -66.26
N GLN A 20 2.01 -5.63 -66.85
CA GLN A 20 0.79 -5.16 -66.19
C GLN A 20 0.30 -6.14 -65.13
N GLU A 21 0.46 -7.44 -65.32
CA GLU A 21 0.09 -8.46 -64.34
C GLU A 21 1.12 -8.59 -63.21
N LEU A 22 2.40 -8.41 -63.50
CA LEU A 22 3.49 -8.53 -62.52
C LEU A 22 3.63 -7.28 -61.63
N LYS A 23 3.38 -6.09 -62.19
CA LYS A 23 3.49 -4.81 -61.47
C LYS A 23 2.73 -4.76 -60.13
N PRO A 24 1.44 -5.16 -60.02
CA PRO A 24 0.74 -5.16 -58.74
C PRO A 24 1.36 -6.14 -57.72
N ILE A 25 1.94 -7.26 -58.19
CA ILE A 25 2.63 -8.23 -57.34
C ILE A 25 3.92 -7.61 -56.79
N THR A 26 4.75 -7.02 -57.65
CA THR A 26 6.00 -6.34 -57.23
C THR A 26 5.72 -5.23 -56.23
N VAL A 27 4.75 -4.35 -56.52
CA VAL A 27 4.33 -3.29 -55.58
C VAL A 27 3.78 -3.87 -54.27
N GLY A 28 3.09 -5.02 -54.32
CA GLY A 28 2.63 -5.74 -53.14
C GLY A 28 3.79 -6.25 -52.27
N ILE A 29 4.83 -6.81 -52.90
CA ILE A 29 6.04 -7.26 -52.23
C ILE A 29 6.76 -6.07 -51.59
N ASP A 30 6.96 -4.97 -52.32
CA ASP A 30 7.65 -3.77 -51.81
C ASP A 30 6.93 -3.21 -50.58
N ARG A 31 5.59 -3.15 -50.61
CA ARG A 31 4.77 -2.72 -49.47
C ARG A 31 4.89 -3.66 -48.27
N MET A 32 4.97 -4.97 -48.51
CA MET A 32 5.12 -5.95 -47.44
C MET A 32 6.51 -5.86 -46.80
N MET A 33 7.56 -5.68 -47.61
CA MET A 33 8.92 -5.46 -47.13
C MET A 33 9.01 -4.22 -46.25
N LEU A 34 8.45 -3.09 -46.71
CA LEU A 34 8.41 -1.85 -45.93
C LEU A 34 7.66 -2.02 -44.60
N ARG A 35 6.53 -2.74 -44.60
CA ARG A 35 5.82 -3.07 -43.36
C ARG A 35 6.63 -3.96 -42.43
N LEU A 36 7.38 -4.92 -42.95
CA LEU A 36 8.22 -5.79 -42.12
C LEU A 36 9.34 -4.98 -41.44
N GLU A 37 9.96 -4.04 -42.15
CA GLU A 37 10.94 -3.12 -41.57
C GLU A 37 10.32 -2.26 -40.47
N GLU A 38 9.11 -1.72 -40.69
CA GLU A 38 8.36 -0.99 -39.66
C GLU A 38 8.07 -1.87 -38.42
N PHE A 39 7.63 -3.11 -38.63
CA PHE A 39 7.37 -4.05 -37.53
C PHE A 39 8.64 -4.42 -36.77
N GLU A 40 9.76 -4.58 -37.45
CA GLU A 40 11.05 -4.85 -36.82
C GLU A 40 11.46 -3.69 -35.91
N ASN A 41 11.38 -2.45 -36.41
CA ASN A 41 11.66 -1.25 -35.62
C ASN A 41 10.76 -1.14 -34.39
N LEU A 42 9.46 -1.40 -34.53
CA LEU A 42 8.52 -1.41 -33.40
C LEU A 42 8.86 -2.51 -32.39
N LEU A 43 9.25 -3.69 -32.87
CA LEU A 43 9.65 -4.80 -32.01
C LEU A 43 10.92 -4.47 -31.22
N GLU A 44 11.90 -3.82 -31.84
CA GLU A 44 13.10 -3.33 -31.16
C GLU A 44 12.76 -2.31 -30.07
N LEU A 45 11.86 -1.37 -30.36
CA LEU A 45 11.39 -0.39 -29.37
C LEU A 45 10.73 -1.08 -28.16
N VAL A 46 9.83 -2.03 -28.41
CA VAL A 46 9.15 -2.79 -27.33
C VAL A 46 10.16 -3.59 -26.51
N LYS A 47 11.16 -4.22 -27.15
CA LYS A 47 12.23 -4.93 -26.45
C LYS A 47 13.05 -4.00 -25.57
N ALA A 48 13.41 -2.82 -26.08
CA ALA A 48 14.17 -1.83 -25.33
C ALA A 48 13.37 -1.31 -24.12
N GLU A 49 12.09 -1.00 -24.31
CA GLU A 49 11.20 -0.55 -23.24
C GLU A 49 11.00 -1.65 -22.18
N SER A 50 10.77 -2.89 -22.60
CA SER A 50 10.65 -4.04 -21.70
C SER A 50 11.94 -4.26 -20.90
N ALA A 51 13.10 -4.18 -21.55
CA ALA A 51 14.39 -4.29 -20.88
C ALA A 51 14.60 -3.17 -19.86
N LEU A 52 14.22 -1.94 -20.17
CA LEU A 52 14.28 -0.82 -19.22
C LEU A 52 13.36 -1.06 -18.02
N ALA A 53 12.12 -1.48 -18.27
CA ALA A 53 11.16 -1.77 -17.21
C ALA A 53 11.65 -2.88 -16.27
N LEU A 54 12.10 -4.01 -16.83
CA LEU A 54 12.51 -5.20 -16.08
C LEU A 54 13.86 -5.05 -15.40
N ASN A 55 14.83 -4.38 -16.02
CA ASN A 55 16.19 -4.31 -15.49
C ASN A 55 16.45 -3.04 -14.66
N GLN A 56 15.61 -2.01 -14.78
CA GLN A 56 15.81 -0.74 -14.06
C GLN A 56 14.59 -0.38 -13.22
N ASN A 57 13.44 -0.09 -13.84
CA ASN A 57 12.31 0.51 -13.12
C ASN A 57 11.77 -0.41 -12.02
N ILE A 58 11.50 -1.68 -12.33
CA ILE A 58 10.95 -2.64 -11.37
C ILE A 58 11.94 -2.88 -10.22
N PRO A 59 13.22 -3.21 -10.46
CA PRO A 59 14.20 -3.36 -9.38
C PRO A 59 14.35 -2.12 -8.51
N GLN A 60 14.37 -0.91 -9.10
CA GLN A 60 14.47 0.34 -8.33
C GLN A 60 13.24 0.57 -7.45
N MET A 61 12.04 0.31 -7.97
CA MET A 61 10.80 0.40 -7.21
C MET A 61 10.78 -0.62 -6.05
N LEU A 62 11.22 -1.86 -6.30
CA LEU A 62 11.34 -2.87 -5.25
C LEU A 62 12.39 -2.49 -4.20
N ALA A 63 13.49 -1.85 -4.60
CA ALA A 63 14.51 -1.35 -3.67
C ALA A 63 14.00 -0.24 -2.74
N LEU A 64 12.98 0.52 -3.15
CA LEU A 64 12.30 1.52 -2.31
C LEU A 64 11.31 0.92 -1.31
N GLN A 65 10.84 -0.32 -1.54
CA GLN A 65 9.82 -0.97 -0.72
C GLN A 65 10.19 -1.05 0.77
N PRO A 66 11.42 -1.41 1.18
CA PRO A 66 11.78 -1.49 2.59
C PRO A 66 11.72 -0.13 3.30
N GLU A 67 12.16 0.94 2.62
CA GLU A 67 12.13 2.29 3.16
C GLU A 67 10.69 2.79 3.31
N LEU A 68 9.84 2.53 2.32
CA LEU A 68 8.43 2.86 2.37
C LEU A 68 7.72 2.12 3.52
N ASN A 69 7.97 0.82 3.67
CA ASN A 69 7.42 0.03 4.78
C ASN A 69 7.88 0.57 6.14
N ALA A 70 9.16 0.91 6.28
CA ALA A 70 9.69 1.50 7.51
C ALA A 70 9.06 2.86 7.80
N LEU A 71 8.74 3.66 6.77
CA LEU A 71 8.03 4.92 6.92
C LEU A 71 6.57 4.70 7.35
N CYS A 72 5.85 3.77 6.73
CA CYS A 72 4.50 3.38 7.13
C CYS A 72 4.46 2.92 8.59
N ASP A 73 5.38 2.04 9.01
CA ASP A 73 5.49 1.59 10.40
C ASP A 73 5.71 2.75 11.38
N ARG A 74 6.47 3.78 10.97
CA ARG A 74 6.69 4.98 11.79
C ARG A 74 5.43 5.84 11.89
N ILE A 75 4.67 5.95 10.80
CA ILE A 75 3.38 6.66 10.77
C ILE A 75 2.38 5.95 11.68
N ASP A 76 2.23 4.63 11.58
CA ASP A 76 1.29 3.86 12.39
C ASP A 76 1.60 3.97 13.89
N LYS A 77 2.89 3.94 14.26
CA LYS A 77 3.32 4.15 15.66
C LYS A 77 3.00 5.56 16.14
N LEU A 78 3.18 6.57 15.27
CA LEU A 78 2.85 7.95 15.60
C LEU A 78 1.34 8.14 15.77
N GLU A 79 0.53 7.54 14.92
CA GLU A 79 -0.94 7.58 15.01
C GLU A 79 -1.42 6.96 16.33
N GLN A 80 -0.92 5.77 16.68
CA GLN A 80 -1.23 5.13 17.96
C GLN A 80 -0.83 6.00 19.15
N PHE A 81 0.33 6.65 19.09
CA PHE A 81 0.79 7.55 20.12
C PHE A 81 -0.12 8.78 20.25
N VAL A 82 -0.48 9.42 19.15
CA VAL A 82 -1.42 10.56 19.14
C VAL A 82 -2.78 10.15 19.70
N GLY A 83 -3.29 8.96 19.34
CA GLY A 83 -4.53 8.42 19.90
C GLY A 83 -4.45 8.12 21.41
N LEU A 84 -3.28 7.74 21.93
CA LEU A 84 -3.05 7.64 23.38
C LEU A 84 -3.06 9.02 24.04
N VAL A 85 -2.38 10.00 23.46
CA VAL A 85 -2.35 11.38 23.98
C VAL A 85 -3.77 11.95 24.04
N GLY A 86 -4.56 11.78 22.97
CA GLY A 86 -5.95 12.22 22.92
C GLY A 86 -6.79 11.65 24.06
N ARG A 87 -6.76 10.31 24.25
CA ARG A 87 -7.49 9.66 25.35
C ARG A 87 -7.08 10.15 26.74
N ASN A 88 -5.79 10.40 26.95
CA ASN A 88 -5.32 10.93 28.24
C ASN A 88 -5.77 12.38 28.44
N LEU A 89 -5.78 13.20 27.37
CA LEU A 89 -6.27 14.57 27.43
C LEU A 89 -7.77 14.64 27.69
N ASP A 90 -8.57 13.77 27.05
CA ASP A 90 -10.01 13.64 27.32
C ASP A 90 -10.28 13.26 28.79
N ALA A 91 -9.46 12.37 29.35
CA ALA A 91 -9.55 11.97 30.76
C ALA A 91 -9.21 13.14 31.69
N VAL A 92 -8.18 13.93 31.38
CA VAL A 92 -7.82 15.14 32.13
C VAL A 92 -8.92 16.19 32.02
N GLU A 93 -9.45 16.46 30.82
CA GLU A 93 -10.54 17.42 30.60
C GLU A 93 -11.76 17.05 31.44
N LYS A 94 -12.14 15.77 31.47
CA LYS A 94 -13.24 15.28 32.31
C LYS A 94 -12.97 15.51 33.80
N GLN A 95 -11.76 15.20 34.29
CA GLN A 95 -11.44 15.42 35.70
C GLN A 95 -11.42 16.90 36.07
N VAL A 96 -10.91 17.76 35.19
CA VAL A 96 -10.93 19.22 35.39
C VAL A 96 -12.35 19.74 35.43
N GLN A 97 -13.22 19.32 34.50
CA GLN A 97 -14.62 19.74 34.49
C GLN A 97 -15.32 19.39 35.82
N VAL A 98 -15.10 18.17 36.34
CA VAL A 98 -15.64 17.77 37.64
C VAL A 98 -15.11 18.65 38.78
N ALA A 99 -13.82 18.99 38.77
CA ALA A 99 -13.23 19.86 39.78
C ALA A 99 -13.75 21.30 39.70
N GLU A 100 -13.96 21.84 38.50
CA GLU A 100 -14.56 23.16 38.27
C GLU A 100 -16.01 23.20 38.80
N GLU A 101 -16.79 22.15 38.53
CA GLU A 101 -18.17 21.97 39.05
C GLU A 101 -18.20 21.84 40.58
N GLU A 102 -17.27 21.11 41.20
CA GLU A 102 -17.18 20.96 42.66
C GLU A 102 -16.72 22.26 43.37
N LEU A 103 -15.94 23.11 42.68
CA LEU A 103 -15.37 24.35 43.23
C LEU A 103 -16.15 25.63 42.85
N ASP A 104 -17.25 25.51 42.09
CA ASP A 104 -18.05 26.63 41.56
C ASP A 104 -17.20 27.64 40.75
N ILE A 105 -16.19 27.15 40.04
CA ILE A 105 -15.31 27.98 39.20
C ILE A 105 -15.99 28.16 37.84
N PRO A 106 -16.18 29.41 37.34
CA PRO A 106 -16.86 29.63 36.08
C PRO A 106 -16.07 29.07 34.89
N ASP A 107 -16.74 28.26 34.06
CA ASP A 107 -16.33 27.49 32.86
C ASP A 107 -15.37 28.14 31.82
N LYS A 108 -14.95 29.40 31.98
CA LYS A 108 -14.42 30.21 30.87
C LYS A 108 -12.91 30.19 30.69
N THR A 109 -12.13 29.70 31.66
CA THR A 109 -10.66 29.89 31.62
C THR A 109 -9.91 28.71 31.01
N ILE A 110 -10.29 27.46 31.29
CA ILE A 110 -9.53 26.26 30.87
C ILE A 110 -10.10 25.66 29.57
N ASN A 111 -11.42 25.73 29.37
CA ASN A 111 -12.10 25.24 28.18
C ASN A 111 -11.64 25.91 26.87
N VAL A 112 -11.10 27.13 26.91
CA VAL A 112 -10.66 27.86 25.70
C VAL A 112 -9.37 27.27 25.11
N LEU A 113 -8.49 26.71 25.94
CA LEU A 113 -7.25 26.10 25.48
C LEU A 113 -7.49 24.70 24.88
N LEU A 114 -8.38 23.91 25.47
CA LEU A 114 -8.64 22.51 25.06
C LEU A 114 -9.58 22.39 23.84
N LYS A 115 -10.53 23.32 23.67
CA LYS A 115 -11.44 23.34 22.50
C LYS A 115 -10.73 23.55 21.15
N SER A 116 -9.50 24.07 21.16
CA SER A 116 -8.71 24.27 19.94
C SER A 116 -8.22 22.96 19.29
N LEU A 117 -8.35 21.82 19.98
CA LEU A 117 -7.83 20.51 19.56
C LEU A 117 -8.92 19.45 19.26
N ASN A 118 -10.20 19.75 19.47
CA ASN A 118 -11.28 18.76 19.34
C ASN A 118 -12.01 18.81 17.99
N ILE A 119 -11.79 17.81 17.11
CA ILE A 119 -12.46 17.64 15.81
C ILE A 119 -13.68 16.67 15.87
N PHE A 120 -13.88 15.91 16.95
CA PHE A 120 -15.00 14.96 17.03
C PHE A 120 -15.63 14.91 18.44
N GLY A 121 -16.74 15.63 18.67
CA GLY A 121 -17.43 15.66 19.98
C GLY A 121 -18.90 15.23 19.89
N LYS A 122 -19.28 14.18 20.65
CA LYS A 122 -20.66 13.70 20.90
C LYS A 122 -21.25 14.33 22.19
N PRO A 123 -22.58 14.34 22.38
CA PRO A 123 -23.24 15.08 23.48
C PRO A 123 -23.12 14.44 24.87
N LYS A 124 -23.16 15.29 25.91
CA LYS A 124 -22.93 15.00 27.34
C LYS A 124 -24.09 14.25 28.02
N GLN A 125 -23.74 13.35 28.94
CA GLN A 125 -24.63 12.56 29.80
C GLN A 125 -24.75 13.22 31.18
N THR A 126 -25.97 13.33 31.71
CA THR A 126 -26.35 14.00 32.98
C THR A 126 -26.35 13.06 34.18
N GLU A 127 -25.18 12.70 34.69
CA GLU A 127 -25.02 12.22 36.08
C GLU A 127 -24.05 13.17 36.81
N LYS A 128 -24.21 13.37 38.13
CA LYS A 128 -23.22 14.12 38.92
C LYS A 128 -21.92 13.31 38.94
N LEU A 129 -20.97 13.71 38.10
CA LEU A 129 -19.67 13.08 37.98
C LEU A 129 -18.81 13.44 39.21
N THR A 130 -18.02 12.49 39.71
CA THR A 130 -17.03 12.71 40.78
C THR A 130 -15.70 12.09 40.37
N ASN A 131 -14.59 12.70 40.79
CA ASN A 131 -13.23 12.21 40.55
C ASN A 131 -12.77 11.19 41.62
N ARG A 132 -13.67 10.76 42.50
CA ARG A 132 -13.39 9.81 43.59
C ARG A 132 -13.79 8.39 43.20
N ASN A 133 -12.96 7.41 43.57
CA ASN A 133 -13.28 5.99 43.43
C ASN A 133 -14.33 5.53 44.47
N ALA A 134 -14.68 4.24 44.45
CA ALA A 134 -15.67 3.64 45.35
C ALA A 134 -15.33 3.80 46.86
N ASN A 135 -14.06 4.04 47.19
CA ASN A 135 -13.60 4.27 48.56
C ASN A 135 -13.52 5.77 48.93
N GLY A 136 -13.98 6.66 48.04
CA GLY A 136 -13.93 8.11 48.22
C GLY A 136 -12.56 8.74 47.99
N VAL A 137 -11.60 8.02 47.41
CA VAL A 137 -10.22 8.48 47.19
C VAL A 137 -10.06 8.96 45.74
N TYR A 138 -9.37 10.09 45.56
CA TYR A 138 -9.04 10.61 44.22
C TYR A 138 -8.09 9.67 43.48
N GLU A 139 -8.37 9.40 42.21
CA GLU A 139 -7.51 8.62 41.33
C GLU A 139 -6.94 9.51 40.20
N PRO A 140 -5.61 9.73 40.15
CA PRO A 140 -5.01 10.58 39.14
C PRO A 140 -5.06 9.94 37.75
N VAL A 141 -5.20 10.77 36.71
CA VAL A 141 -5.10 10.29 35.32
C VAL A 141 -3.71 9.70 35.06
N PRO A 142 -3.60 8.51 34.43
CA PRO A 142 -2.32 7.92 34.11
C PRO A 142 -1.51 8.81 33.17
N VAL A 143 -0.29 9.19 33.60
CA VAL A 143 0.64 9.99 32.80
C VAL A 143 1.55 9.06 32.01
N PHE A 144 1.49 9.14 30.69
CA PHE A 144 2.38 8.39 29.82
C PHE A 144 3.75 9.09 29.72
N LYS A 145 4.82 8.30 29.51
CA LYS A 145 6.17 8.81 29.26
C LYS A 145 6.49 8.68 27.78
N THR A 146 6.81 9.78 27.11
CA THR A 146 7.13 9.81 25.68
C THR A 146 8.34 8.95 25.33
N GLU A 147 9.29 8.81 26.26
CA GLU A 147 10.49 7.98 26.11
C GLU A 147 10.17 6.48 25.98
N GLN A 148 8.98 6.05 26.39
CA GLN A 148 8.52 4.67 26.21
C GLN A 148 8.05 4.39 24.78
N PHE A 149 7.74 5.43 23.99
CA PHE A 149 7.19 5.31 22.63
C PHE A 149 8.22 5.68 21.54
N PHE A 150 9.16 6.58 21.84
CA PHE A 150 10.20 7.03 20.90
C PHE A 150 11.59 6.66 21.43
N ARG A 151 11.96 5.39 21.38
CA ARG A 151 13.34 4.95 21.66
C ARG A 151 14.22 5.05 20.41
N PRO A 152 15.50 5.45 20.52
CA PRO A 152 16.43 5.54 19.38
C PRO A 152 16.60 4.24 18.57
N ASN A 153 16.32 3.08 19.17
CA ASN A 153 16.56 1.75 18.58
C ASN A 153 15.29 0.90 18.34
N GLY A 154 14.09 1.52 18.31
CA GLY A 154 12.83 0.80 18.10
C GLY A 154 12.32 0.02 19.32
N PRO A 155 11.08 -0.52 19.28
CA PRO A 155 10.51 -1.22 20.43
C PRO A 155 11.14 -2.59 20.61
N GLU A 156 11.78 -2.80 21.75
CA GLU A 156 12.12 -4.14 22.26
C GLU A 156 10.82 -4.86 22.62
N LYS A 157 10.70 -6.14 22.24
CA LYS A 157 9.52 -6.96 22.57
C LYS A 157 9.40 -6.98 24.09
N ILE A 158 8.24 -6.56 24.60
CA ILE A 158 7.93 -6.70 26.02
C ILE A 158 7.76 -8.20 26.28
N ASP A 159 8.75 -8.81 26.90
CA ASP A 159 8.68 -10.19 27.39
C ASP A 159 7.53 -10.31 28.38
N LYS A 160 6.47 -11.02 27.97
CA LYS A 160 5.42 -11.48 28.89
C LYS A 160 6.00 -12.62 29.75
N VAL A 161 6.50 -12.29 30.93
CA VAL A 161 6.89 -13.29 31.94
C VAL A 161 5.68 -13.71 32.77
N SER A 162 5.23 -14.94 32.47
CA SER A 162 4.72 -16.03 33.32
C SER A 162 3.39 -15.91 34.09
N LYS A 163 2.44 -16.82 33.81
CA LYS A 163 2.20 -18.08 34.55
C LYS A 163 0.90 -18.79 34.07
N GLU A 164 1.01 -20.07 33.72
CA GLU A 164 0.06 -21.18 33.99
C GLU A 164 0.63 -22.45 33.33
N GLU A 165 1.31 -23.29 34.10
CA GLU A 165 0.80 -24.56 34.64
C GLU A 165 0.52 -25.61 33.56
N THR A 166 1.50 -26.49 33.37
CA THR A 166 1.34 -27.80 32.73
C THR A 166 0.78 -28.79 33.75
N PRO A 167 -0.22 -29.59 33.37
CA PRO A 167 -0.30 -30.96 33.82
C PRO A 167 0.01 -31.91 32.67
N SER A 168 0.89 -32.86 32.98
CA SER A 168 1.17 -34.07 32.23
C SER A 168 -0.09 -34.88 31.96
N CYS A 169 -0.25 -35.37 30.73
CA CYS A 169 -0.99 -36.61 30.47
C CYS A 169 -0.19 -37.46 29.47
N GLU A 170 -0.08 -38.71 29.86
CA GLU A 170 0.62 -39.83 29.22
C GLU A 170 -0.08 -40.27 27.91
N ASP A 171 0.73 -40.90 27.06
CA ASP A 171 0.42 -41.92 26.05
C ASP A 171 -0.85 -41.82 25.19
N CYS A 172 -0.65 -41.74 23.88
CA CYS A 172 -1.29 -42.62 22.89
C CYS A 172 -0.51 -42.60 21.57
N ASP A 173 0.34 -43.61 21.41
CA ASP A 173 0.72 -44.21 20.13
C ASP A 173 -0.54 -44.57 19.32
N THR A 174 -0.60 -44.16 18.05
CA THR A 174 -0.97 -45.06 16.94
C THR A 174 -0.83 -44.35 15.59
N GLY A 175 0.13 -44.80 14.79
CA GLY A 175 -0.12 -45.22 13.39
C GLY A 175 -0.39 -44.15 12.34
N THR A 176 0.64 -43.84 11.56
CA THR A 176 0.52 -43.32 10.19
C THR A 176 -0.11 -44.38 9.27
N PRO A 177 -1.02 -44.02 8.35
CA PRO A 177 -1.17 -44.75 7.11
C PRO A 177 -0.66 -43.91 5.94
N GLU A 178 0.32 -44.45 5.23
CA GLU A 178 0.67 -44.02 3.88
C GLU A 178 -0.48 -44.38 2.92
N ILE A 179 -0.93 -43.40 2.13
CA ILE A 179 -1.35 -43.58 0.72
C ILE A 179 -0.90 -42.35 -0.05
#